data_AF-A0A9D4VLZ5-F1
#
_entry.id   AF-A0A9D4VLZ5-F1
#
_cell.length_a   1.000
_cell.length_b   1.000
_cell.length_c   1.000
_cell.angle_alpha   90.00
_cell.angle_beta   90.00
_cell.angle_gamma   90.00
#
_symmetry.space_group_name_H-M   'P 1'
#
loop_
_entity.id
_entity.type
_entity.pdbx_description
1 polymer ?
#
loop_
_entity_poly.entity_id
_entity_poly.type
_entity_poly.pdbx_seq_one_letter_code
_entity_poly.pdbx_strand_id
1 'polypeptide(L)'
;MLFMIFGCVLQVEKLDLITAAMGHALATEGGFCTGSARVIDHQRLSSSGYVFSASLPPYLASAAITAIDVLDENPNLLTKLKNNIAVLWKGLSRIPSFTIASHPESPIVYLRLKQSTGSLKDDLQLLENIAERVRNAVLF
;
A
#
# COMPACT_ATOMS: atom_id res chain seq x y z
N MET A 1 -5.22 -3.81 -14.13
CA MET A 1 -5.78 -2.99 -13.04
C MET A 1 -4.85 -2.81 -11.84
N LEU A 2 -4.20 -3.86 -11.29
CA LEU A 2 -3.29 -3.74 -10.11
C LEU A 2 -2.14 -2.72 -10.28
N PHE A 3 -1.68 -2.51 -11.51
CA PHE A 3 -0.60 -1.58 -11.85
C PHE A 3 -0.98 -0.09 -11.76
N MET A 4 -2.27 0.25 -11.96
CA MET A 4 -2.74 1.64 -11.84
C MET A 4 -2.78 2.13 -10.40
N ILE A 5 -2.74 1.22 -9.43
CA ILE A 5 -2.77 1.54 -7.99
C ILE A 5 -1.47 2.19 -7.54
N PHE A 6 -0.33 1.84 -8.16
CA PHE A 6 1.00 2.25 -7.68
C PHE A 6 1.70 3.33 -8.53
N GLY A 7 1.04 3.86 -9.57
CA GLY A 7 1.65 4.89 -10.43
C GLY A 7 2.93 4.40 -11.14
N CYS A 8 3.06 3.09 -11.36
CA CYS A 8 4.25 2.53 -11.97
C CYS A 8 4.32 2.94 -13.46
N VAL A 9 5.43 3.57 -13.83
CA VAL A 9 5.70 4.09 -15.19
C VAL A 9 6.07 2.98 -16.20
N LEU A 10 6.24 1.75 -15.74
CA LEU A 10 6.57 0.62 -16.60
C LEU A 10 5.31 -0.02 -17.18
N GLN A 11 5.37 -0.28 -18.48
CA GLN A 11 4.40 -1.08 -19.20
C GLN A 11 4.38 -2.52 -18.65
N VAL A 12 3.19 -3.05 -18.40
CA VAL A 12 3.00 -4.37 -17.79
C VAL A 12 3.64 -5.47 -18.64
N GLU A 13 3.66 -5.28 -19.96
CA GLU A 13 4.22 -6.20 -20.95
C GLU A 13 5.75 -6.33 -20.85
N LYS A 14 6.42 -5.39 -20.17
CA LYS A 14 7.88 -5.40 -19.95
C LYS A 14 8.28 -6.12 -18.65
N LEU A 15 7.33 -6.71 -17.93
CA LEU A 15 7.56 -7.34 -16.64
C LEU A 15 7.49 -8.86 -16.77
N ASP A 16 8.58 -9.53 -16.40
CA ASP A 16 8.65 -11.00 -16.44
C ASP A 16 7.83 -11.67 -15.34
N LEU A 17 7.75 -11.02 -14.17
CA LEU A 17 7.06 -11.53 -12.99
C LEU A 17 6.48 -10.35 -12.18
N ILE A 18 5.23 -10.49 -11.75
CA ILE A 18 4.59 -9.59 -10.79
C ILE A 18 4.24 -10.42 -9.57
N THR A 19 4.56 -9.91 -8.38
CA THR A 19 4.20 -10.53 -7.10
C THR A 19 3.43 -9.54 -6.26
N ALA A 20 2.39 -9.99 -5.56
CA ALA A 20 1.62 -9.13 -4.67
C ALA A 20 1.11 -9.90 -3.45
N ALA A 21 1.02 -9.19 -2.33
CA ALA A 21 0.32 -9.64 -1.14
C ALA A 21 -1.16 -9.27 -1.22
N MET A 22 -2.03 -10.12 -0.69
CA MET A 22 -3.47 -9.90 -0.67
C MET A 22 -3.97 -9.28 0.66
N GLY A 23 -3.08 -9.18 1.66
CA GLY A 23 -3.29 -8.61 3.01
C GLY A 23 -3.69 -7.13 3.09
N HIS A 24 -3.63 -6.41 1.97
CA HIS A 24 -3.87 -4.96 1.95
C HIS A 24 -5.15 -4.63 1.19
N ALA A 25 -5.02 -4.20 -0.07
CA ALA A 25 -6.14 -3.74 -0.88
C ALA A 25 -7.22 -4.81 -1.12
N LEU A 26 -6.87 -6.10 -1.03
CA LEU A 26 -7.80 -7.22 -1.24
C LEU A 26 -8.42 -7.74 0.07
N ALA A 27 -8.03 -7.21 1.24
CA ALA A 27 -8.60 -7.54 2.55
C ALA A 27 -8.74 -9.06 2.83
N THR A 28 -7.75 -9.85 2.41
CA THR A 28 -7.68 -11.31 2.57
C THR A 28 -6.23 -11.70 2.90
N GLU A 29 -5.90 -12.97 3.00
CA GLU A 29 -4.54 -13.42 3.37
C GLU A 29 -3.82 -14.14 2.23
N GLY A 30 -2.49 -14.14 2.31
CA GLY A 30 -1.60 -14.78 1.32
C GLY A 30 -1.11 -13.83 0.23
N GLY A 31 -0.70 -14.41 -0.90
CA GLY A 31 -0.11 -13.68 -2.02
C GLY A 31 -0.22 -14.46 -3.32
N PHE A 32 0.04 -13.77 -4.43
CA PHE A 32 0.09 -14.36 -5.75
C PHE A 32 1.29 -13.87 -6.53
N CYS A 33 1.65 -14.63 -7.56
CA CYS A 33 2.57 -14.20 -8.59
C CYS A 33 1.95 -14.44 -9.97
N THR A 34 2.23 -13.55 -10.92
CA THR A 34 1.83 -13.68 -12.32
C THR A 34 3.07 -13.54 -13.20
N GLY A 35 3.07 -14.23 -14.33
CA GLY A 35 4.18 -14.26 -15.28
C GLY A 35 3.87 -15.23 -16.41
N SER A 36 4.85 -15.54 -17.25
CA SER A 36 4.66 -16.56 -18.30
C SER A 36 4.36 -17.94 -17.70
N ALA A 37 3.62 -18.78 -18.44
CA ALA A 37 3.30 -20.15 -18.01
C ALA A 37 4.55 -20.93 -17.59
N ARG A 38 5.65 -20.81 -18.36
CA ARG A 38 6.95 -21.41 -18.03
C ARG A 38 7.50 -20.98 -16.67
N VAL A 39 7.36 -19.70 -16.32
CA VAL A 39 7.81 -19.16 -15.04
C VAL A 39 6.93 -19.68 -13.91
N ILE A 40 5.60 -19.69 -14.09
CA ILE A 40 4.66 -20.19 -13.09
C ILE A 40 4.86 -21.69 -12.83
N ASP A 41 5.02 -22.50 -13.88
CA ASP A 41 5.26 -23.94 -13.74
C ASP A 41 6.57 -24.22 -13.00
N HIS A 42 7.63 -23.47 -13.32
CA HIS A 42 8.89 -23.57 -12.60
C HIS A 42 8.72 -23.22 -11.11
N GLN A 43 8.02 -22.13 -10.78
CA GLN A 43 7.75 -21.75 -9.39
C GLN A 43 6.96 -22.82 -8.64
N ARG A 44 5.92 -23.40 -9.25
CA ARG A 44 5.09 -24.44 -8.62
C ARG A 44 5.85 -25.73 -8.35
N LEU A 45 6.79 -26.09 -9.22
CA LEU A 45 7.57 -27.33 -9.10
C LEU A 45 8.83 -27.18 -8.25
N SER A 46 9.44 -26.00 -8.22
CA SER A 46 10.76 -25.78 -7.60
C SER A 46 10.72 -24.96 -6.30
N SER A 47 9.63 -24.23 -6.01
CA SER A 47 9.52 -23.46 -4.78
C SER A 47 9.13 -24.35 -3.60
N SER A 48 10.05 -24.55 -2.66
CA SER A 48 9.77 -25.29 -1.42
C SER A 48 8.63 -24.66 -0.61
N GLY A 49 8.54 -23.32 -0.60
CA GLY A 49 7.46 -22.59 0.08
C GLY A 49 6.08 -22.82 -0.55
N TYR A 50 6.00 -23.19 -1.83
CA TYR A 50 4.75 -23.57 -2.48
C TYR A 50 4.45 -25.07 -2.29
N VAL A 51 5.45 -25.93 -2.49
CA VAL A 51 5.29 -27.39 -2.45
C VAL A 51 5.00 -27.92 -1.05
N PHE A 52 5.66 -27.37 -0.02
CA PHE A 52 5.58 -27.87 1.36
C PHE A 52 4.69 -26.99 2.25
N SER A 53 3.76 -26.25 1.66
CA SER A 53 2.79 -25.42 2.38
C SER A 53 1.35 -25.85 2.09
N ALA A 54 0.44 -25.59 3.03
CA ALA A 54 -0.97 -25.80 2.83
C ALA A 54 -1.54 -24.77 1.83
N SER A 55 -2.54 -25.19 1.04
CA SER A 55 -3.26 -24.27 0.16
C SER A 55 -4.05 -23.24 0.95
N LEU A 56 -4.28 -22.06 0.35
CA LEU A 56 -5.15 -21.04 0.91
C LEU A 56 -6.58 -21.60 1.13
N PRO A 57 -7.20 -21.38 2.30
CA PRO A 57 -8.59 -21.76 2.54
C PRO A 57 -9.56 -21.22 1.47
N PRO A 58 -10.55 -22.01 1.02
CA PRO A 58 -11.44 -21.61 -0.09
C PRO A 58 -12.18 -20.28 0.11
N TYR A 59 -12.59 -19.97 1.35
CA TYR A 59 -13.29 -18.72 1.65
C TYR A 59 -12.39 -17.48 1.50
N LEU A 60 -11.08 -17.60 1.79
CA LEU A 60 -10.11 -16.51 1.58
C LEU A 60 -9.83 -16.30 0.10
N ALA A 61 -9.77 -17.39 -0.68
CA ALA A 61 -9.65 -17.31 -2.13
C ALA A 61 -10.89 -16.66 -2.77
N SER A 62 -12.09 -17.02 -2.31
CA SER A 62 -13.34 -16.38 -2.76
C SER A 62 -13.38 -14.89 -2.42
N ALA A 63 -12.95 -14.51 -1.21
CA ALA A 63 -12.87 -13.11 -0.82
C ALA A 63 -11.88 -12.32 -1.70
N ALA A 64 -10.74 -12.92 -2.06
CA ALA A 64 -9.77 -12.31 -2.97
C ALA A 64 -10.36 -12.05 -4.36
N ILE A 65 -11.09 -13.03 -4.91
CA ILE A 65 -11.75 -12.91 -6.22
C ILE A 65 -12.79 -11.80 -6.17
N THR A 66 -13.69 -11.82 -5.17
CA THR A 66 -14.71 -10.77 -5.00
C THR A 66 -14.09 -9.39 -4.82
N ALA A 67 -12.99 -9.25 -4.08
CA ALA A 67 -12.31 -7.97 -3.93
C ALA A 67 -11.75 -7.44 -5.26
N ILE A 68 -11.21 -8.32 -6.11
CA ILE A 68 -10.76 -7.96 -7.46
C ILE A 68 -11.96 -7.53 -8.31
N ASP A 69 -13.06 -8.27 -8.29
CA ASP A 69 -14.27 -7.96 -9.06
C ASP A 69 -14.83 -6.58 -8.66
N VAL A 70 -14.93 -6.32 -7.34
CA VAL A 70 -15.38 -5.01 -6.82
C VAL A 70 -14.47 -3.88 -7.30
N LEU A 71 -13.15 -4.09 -7.33
CA LEU A 71 -12.22 -3.07 -7.83
C LEU A 71 -12.40 -2.81 -9.33
N ASP A 72 -12.72 -3.84 -10.12
CA ASP A 72 -12.88 -3.75 -11.58
C ASP A 72 -14.19 -3.05 -11.94
N GLU A 73 -15.26 -3.39 -11.23
CA GLU A 73 -16.58 -2.80 -11.42
C GLU A 73 -16.67 -1.35 -10.91
N ASN A 74 -15.78 -0.93 -10.01
CA ASN A 74 -15.86 0.37 -9.34
C ASN A 74 -14.58 1.22 -9.50
N PRO A 75 -14.23 1.69 -10.72
CA PRO A 75 -13.02 2.49 -10.96
C PRO A 75 -13.01 3.81 -10.16
N ASN A 76 -14.18 4.30 -9.76
CA ASN A 76 -14.33 5.48 -8.91
C ASN A 76 -13.67 5.35 -7.54
N LEU A 77 -13.46 4.12 -7.03
CA LEU A 77 -12.76 3.88 -5.76
C LEU A 77 -11.32 4.42 -5.81
N LEU A 78 -10.60 4.19 -6.92
CA LEU A 78 -9.23 4.68 -7.08
C LEU A 78 -9.20 6.20 -7.23
N THR A 79 -10.15 6.79 -7.97
CA THR A 79 -10.28 8.25 -8.06
C THR A 79 -10.53 8.87 -6.69
N LYS A 80 -11.44 8.29 -5.89
CA LYS A 80 -11.71 8.74 -4.53
C LYS A 80 -10.47 8.63 -3.64
N LEU A 81 -9.72 7.53 -3.73
CA LEU A 81 -8.46 7.36 -3.01
C LEU A 81 -7.46 8.46 -3.38
N LYS A 82 -7.23 8.71 -4.68
CA LYS A 82 -6.32 9.76 -5.16
C LYS A 82 -6.74 11.15 -4.67
N ASN A 83 -8.03 11.46 -4.69
CA ASN A 83 -8.55 12.72 -4.17
C ASN A 83 -8.30 12.87 -2.66
N ASN A 84 -8.54 11.81 -1.89
CA ASN A 84 -8.27 11.82 -0.45
C ASN A 84 -6.77 12.02 -0.16
N ILE A 85 -5.89 11.35 -0.91
CA ILE A 85 -4.44 11.53 -0.81
C ILE A 85 -4.07 12.99 -1.09
N ALA A 86 -4.60 13.60 -2.15
CA ALA A 86 -4.31 14.99 -2.51
C ALA A 86 -4.75 15.98 -1.42
N VAL A 87 -5.94 15.75 -0.81
CA VAL A 87 -6.42 16.57 0.32
C VAL A 87 -5.49 16.44 1.52
N LEU A 88 -5.13 15.21 1.90
CA LEU A 88 -4.21 14.93 3.00
C LEU A 88 -2.84 15.57 2.75
N TRP A 89 -2.29 15.39 1.56
CA TRP A 89 -0.99 15.93 1.16
C TRP A 89 -0.97 17.45 1.25
N LYS A 90 -2.01 18.12 0.73
CA LYS A 90 -2.16 19.58 0.78
C LYS A 90 -2.28 20.09 2.21
N GLY A 91 -3.00 19.37 3.08
CA GLY A 91 -3.11 19.69 4.50
C GLY A 91 -1.78 19.60 5.22
N LEU A 92 -1.09 18.46 5.07
CA LEU A 92 0.20 18.19 5.72
C LEU A 92 1.33 19.10 5.21
N SER A 93 1.32 19.47 3.93
CA SER A 93 2.34 20.35 3.33
C SER A 93 2.34 21.77 3.93
N ARG A 94 1.27 22.18 4.62
CA ARG A 94 1.18 23.48 5.28
C ARG A 94 1.83 23.49 6.67
N ILE A 95 2.19 22.33 7.20
CA ILE A 95 2.75 22.21 8.55
C ILE A 95 4.28 22.35 8.47
N PRO A 96 4.88 23.40 9.06
CA PRO A 96 6.31 23.69 8.90
C PRO A 96 7.24 22.73 9.66
N SER A 97 6.71 22.04 10.68
CA SER A 97 7.47 21.13 11.55
C SER A 97 7.91 19.83 10.86
N PHE A 98 7.22 19.44 9.78
CA PHE A 98 7.47 18.18 9.07
C PHE A 98 7.78 18.41 7.60
N THR A 99 8.43 17.41 7.02
CA THR A 99 8.58 17.24 5.58
C THR A 99 7.94 15.92 5.18
N ILE A 100 7.20 15.92 4.06
CA ILE A 100 6.62 14.70 3.53
C ILE A 100 7.69 13.98 2.70
N ALA A 101 8.03 12.75 3.09
CA ALA A 101 9.12 11.97 2.49
C ALA A 101 8.63 10.88 1.50
N SER A 102 7.31 10.77 1.32
CA SER A 102 6.68 9.79 0.42
C SER A 102 6.46 10.38 -0.98
N HIS A 103 5.80 9.64 -1.88
CA HIS A 103 5.37 10.15 -3.18
C HIS A 103 3.95 10.77 -3.09
N PRO A 104 3.64 11.88 -3.79
CA PRO A 104 2.31 12.53 -3.74
C PRO A 104 1.12 11.65 -4.12
N GLU A 105 1.33 10.62 -4.95
CA GLU A 105 0.27 9.65 -5.32
C GLU A 105 0.22 8.42 -4.39
N SER A 106 1.11 8.32 -3.41
CA SER A 106 1.15 7.18 -2.49
C SER A 106 -0.02 7.24 -1.50
N PRO A 107 -0.78 6.14 -1.31
CA PRO A 107 -1.78 6.06 -0.26
C PRO A 107 -1.18 6.03 1.16
N ILE A 108 0.13 5.81 1.27
CA ILE A 108 0.87 5.85 2.52
C ILE A 108 1.73 7.11 2.55
N VAL A 109 1.49 7.96 3.56
CA VAL A 109 2.19 9.25 3.72
C VAL A 109 3.23 9.14 4.83
N TYR A 110 4.51 9.20 4.46
CA TYR A 110 5.61 9.26 5.41
C TYR A 110 5.91 10.71 5.81
N LEU A 111 5.83 11.01 7.10
CA LEU A 111 6.23 12.29 7.69
C LEU A 111 7.62 12.16 8.32
N ARG A 112 8.45 13.16 8.09
CA ARG A 112 9.79 13.28 8.69
C ARG A 112 9.88 14.62 9.43
N LEU A 113 10.44 14.61 10.64
CA LEU A 113 10.81 15.85 11.34
C LEU A 113 11.83 16.64 10.51
N LYS A 114 11.59 17.94 10.33
CA LYS A 114 12.50 18.79 9.55
C LYS A 114 13.85 19.00 10.25
N GLN A 115 13.80 19.12 11.58
CA GLN A 115 14.97 19.19 12.44
C GLN A 115 14.83 18.11 13.50
N SER A 116 15.83 17.23 13.58
CA SER A 116 15.96 16.29 14.69
C SER A 116 16.58 17.02 15.87
N THR A 117 16.13 16.68 17.07
CA THR A 117 16.73 17.11 18.34
C THR A 117 18.07 16.42 18.62
N GLY A 118 18.47 15.44 17.80
CA GLY A 118 19.67 14.62 18.00
C GLY A 118 19.45 13.43 18.94
N SER A 119 18.26 13.29 19.52
CA SER A 119 17.87 12.22 20.44
C SER A 119 16.58 11.57 19.96
N LEU A 120 16.60 10.25 19.74
CA LEU A 120 15.43 9.51 19.28
C LEU A 120 14.24 9.66 20.24
N LYS A 121 14.52 9.67 21.55
CA LYS A 121 13.48 9.76 22.59
C LYS A 121 12.76 11.11 22.52
N ASP A 122 13.52 12.19 22.36
CA ASP A 122 12.97 13.54 22.33
C ASP A 122 12.22 13.82 21.03
N ASP A 123 12.72 13.28 19.90
CA ASP A 123 12.03 13.32 18.61
C ASP A 123 10.69 12.57 18.64
N LEU A 124 10.66 11.39 19.26
CA LEU A 124 9.41 10.64 19.45
C LEU A 124 8.43 11.38 20.34
N GLN A 125 8.89 11.96 21.46
CA GLN A 125 8.02 12.74 22.34
C GLN A 125 7.45 13.97 21.64
N LEU A 126 8.26 14.64 20.81
CA LEU A 126 7.82 15.77 19.99
C LEU A 126 6.76 15.32 18.97
N LEU A 127 6.99 14.19 18.29
CA LEU A 127 6.02 13.63 17.35
C LEU A 127 4.68 13.29 18.02
N GLU A 128 4.71 12.66 19.20
CA GLU A 128 3.52 12.38 19.99
C GLU A 128 2.77 13.67 20.36
N ASN A 129 3.48 14.67 20.88
CA ASN A 129 2.89 15.95 21.24
C ASN A 129 2.21 16.64 20.05
N ILE A 130 2.81 16.55 18.86
CA ILE A 130 2.21 17.11 17.65
C ILE A 130 0.99 16.29 17.21
N ALA A 131 1.05 14.96 17.28
CA ALA A 131 -0.08 14.09 16.96
C ALA A 131 -1.28 14.36 17.87
N GLU A 132 -1.06 14.55 19.18
CA GLU A 132 -2.11 14.93 20.14
C GLU A 132 -2.73 16.30 19.80
N ARG A 133 -1.91 17.31 19.48
CA ARG A 133 -2.41 18.63 19.09
C ARG A 133 -3.28 18.58 17.84
N VAL A 134 -2.86 17.84 16.82
CA VAL A 134 -3.64 17.68 15.59
C VAL A 134 -4.95 16.94 15.87
N ARG A 135 -4.93 15.89 16.69
CA ARG A 135 -6.15 15.15 17.07
C ARG A 135 -7.16 16.06 17.76
N ASN A 136 -6.70 16.90 18.69
CA ASN A 136 -7.56 17.81 19.43
C ASN A 136 -8.07 18.99 18.59
N ALA A 137 -7.32 19.42 17.56
CA ALA A 137 -7.73 20.49 16.65
C ALA A 137 -8.80 20.05 15.62
N VAL A 138 -8.95 18.75 15.36
CA VAL A 138 -9.91 18.20 14.39
C VAL A 138 -11.26 17.85 15.05
N LEU A 139 -11.33 17.84 16.39
CA LEU A 139 -12.53 17.51 17.17
C LEU A 139 -13.44 18.71 17.51
N PHE A 140 -13.27 19.87 16.85
CA PHE A 140 -14.14 21.05 16.99
C PHE A 140 -14.54 21.63 15.63
#